data_AF-U1NI50-F1
#
_entry.id   AF-U1NI50-F1
#
_cell.length_a   1.000
_cell.length_b   1.000
_cell.length_c   1.000
_cell.angle_alpha   90.00
_cell.angle_beta   90.00
_cell.angle_gamma   90.00
#
_symmetry.space_group_name_H-M   'P 1'
#
loop_
_entity.id
_entity.type
_entity.pdbx_description
1 polymer ?
#
loop_
_entity_poly.entity_id
_entity_poly.type
_entity_poly.pdbx_seq_one_letter_code
_entity_poly.pdbx_strand_id
1 'polypeptide(L)'
;MADIVVDTSVVVKWYLPEQHHEAARALRDSYLEGEVDLVAPELLPFEAINALRYSGHFDGEQLAAAARSLSEYGIDLVSFNDAGPVADIATDLDITVYDAAYVALAERRDTTAYTADETLLNDLSDAYDDRLAHIRTYSS
;
A
#
# COMPACT_ATOMS: atom_id res chain seq x y z
N MET A 1 0.91 19.01 -2.58
CA MET A 1 0.92 17.72 -3.29
C MET A 1 -0.14 16.86 -2.67
N ALA A 2 -0.69 15.89 -3.41
CA ALA A 2 -1.60 14.92 -2.84
C ALA A 2 -0.77 13.82 -2.16
N ASP A 3 -0.94 13.64 -0.85
CA ASP A 3 -0.43 12.48 -0.14
C ASP A 3 -1.28 11.28 -0.53
N ILE A 4 -0.71 10.23 -1.11
CA ILE A 4 -1.43 8.99 -1.42
C ILE A 4 -0.95 7.90 -0.48
N VAL A 5 -1.87 7.17 0.15
CA VAL A 5 -1.51 5.97 0.89
C VAL A 5 -1.29 4.84 -0.11
N VAL A 6 -0.10 4.23 -0.11
CA VAL A 6 0.21 3.10 -0.99
C VAL A 6 0.19 1.80 -0.21
N ASP A 7 -0.66 0.86 -0.62
CA ASP A 7 -0.72 -0.48 -0.03
C ASP A 7 0.45 -1.37 -0.50
N THR A 8 0.83 -2.33 0.34
CA THR A 8 1.82 -3.37 0.03
C THR A 8 1.50 -4.08 -1.29
N SER A 9 0.23 -4.44 -1.53
CA SER A 9 -0.17 -5.16 -2.75
C SER A 9 0.13 -4.37 -4.04
N VAL A 10 0.15 -3.03 -3.98
CA VAL A 10 0.54 -2.16 -5.09
C VAL A 10 2.06 -2.11 -5.24
N VAL A 11 2.79 -1.93 -4.14
CA VAL A 11 4.26 -1.88 -4.16
C VAL A 11 4.87 -3.19 -4.70
N VAL A 12 4.31 -4.34 -4.31
CA VAL A 12 4.76 -5.65 -4.81
C VAL A 12 4.69 -5.74 -6.34
N LYS A 13 3.67 -5.12 -6.96
CA LYS A 13 3.50 -5.08 -8.42
C LYS A 13 4.51 -4.18 -9.13
N TRP A 14 5.29 -3.37 -8.42
CA TRP A 14 6.44 -2.68 -9.03
C TRP A 14 7.53 -3.67 -9.45
N TYR A 15 7.68 -4.74 -8.64
CA TYR A 15 8.71 -5.77 -8.78
C TYR A 15 8.23 -6.98 -9.58
N LEU A 16 6.94 -7.31 -9.52
CA LEU A 16 6.35 -8.45 -10.21
C LEU A 16 5.47 -8.00 -11.40
N PRO A 17 5.69 -8.53 -12.62
CA PRO A 17 4.88 -8.21 -13.81
C PRO A 17 3.54 -8.96 -13.79
N GLU A 18 2.72 -8.71 -12.78
CA GLU A 18 1.40 -9.31 -12.60
C GLU A 18 0.26 -8.39 -13.08
N GLN A 19 -0.97 -8.88 -13.00
CA GLN A 19 -2.15 -8.07 -13.30
C GLN A 19 -2.10 -6.73 -12.52
N HIS A 20 -2.41 -5.64 -13.22
CA HIS A 20 -2.37 -4.27 -12.71
C HIS A 20 -0.98 -3.68 -12.43
N HIS A 21 0.12 -4.34 -12.82
CA HIS A 21 1.46 -3.77 -12.66
C HIS A 21 1.65 -2.45 -13.43
N GLU A 22 0.96 -2.25 -14.55
CA GLU A 22 1.09 -1.01 -15.35
C GLU A 22 0.56 0.18 -14.57
N ALA A 23 -0.63 0.06 -13.97
CA ALA A 23 -1.21 1.10 -13.13
C ALA A 23 -0.38 1.31 -11.85
N ALA A 24 0.12 0.24 -11.22
CA ALA A 24 1.00 0.35 -10.06
C ALA A 24 2.30 1.11 -10.40
N ARG A 25 2.88 0.86 -11.58
CA ARG A 25 4.06 1.59 -12.06
C ARG A 25 3.74 3.02 -12.45
N ALA A 26 2.57 3.31 -13.01
CA ALA A 26 2.15 4.69 -13.25
C ALA A 26 2.12 5.51 -11.96
N LEU A 27 1.54 4.98 -10.87
CA LEU A 27 1.56 5.64 -9.56
C LEU A 27 2.99 5.87 -9.05
N ARG A 28 3.86 4.86 -9.19
CA ARG A 28 5.27 4.96 -8.82
C ARG A 28 5.98 6.04 -9.63
N ASP A 29 5.73 6.12 -10.93
CA ASP A 29 6.41 7.04 -11.82
C ASP A 29 5.97 8.49 -11.52
N SER A 30 4.67 8.74 -11.30
CA SER A 30 4.17 10.04 -10.78
C SER A 30 4.83 10.43 -9.45
N TYR A 31 5.07 9.47 -8.55
CA TYR A 31 5.79 9.72 -7.30
C TYR A 31 7.25 10.12 -7.55
N LEU A 32 7.96 9.37 -8.41
CA LEU A 32 9.36 9.66 -8.75
C LEU A 32 9.52 11.00 -9.49
N GLU A 33 8.48 11.43 -10.21
CA GLU A 33 8.40 12.71 -10.92
C GLU A 33 7.97 13.87 -10.00
N GLY A 34 7.59 13.58 -8.75
CA GLY A 34 7.18 14.58 -7.75
C GLY A 34 5.78 15.15 -7.98
N GLU A 35 4.92 14.42 -8.69
CA GLU A 35 3.52 14.80 -8.92
C GLU A 35 2.63 14.49 -7.71
N VAL A 36 2.97 13.40 -7.00
CA VAL A 36 2.30 12.93 -5.78
C VAL A 36 3.35 12.58 -4.73
N ASP A 37 2.96 12.62 -3.47
CA ASP A 37 3.76 12.10 -2.36
C ASP A 37 3.19 10.74 -1.93
N LEU A 38 4.04 9.75 -1.65
CA LEU A 38 3.60 8.45 -1.14
C LEU A 38 3.85 8.33 0.36
N VAL A 39 2.83 7.86 1.05
CA VAL A 39 2.84 7.59 2.49
C VAL A 39 2.35 6.16 2.74
N ALA A 40 2.86 5.50 3.78
CA ALA A 40 2.43 4.15 4.15
C ALA A 40 2.67 3.87 5.64
N PRO A 41 2.02 2.86 6.24
CA PRO A 41 2.40 2.36 7.55
C PRO A 41 3.85 1.84 7.54
N GLU A 42 4.55 1.94 8.68
CA GLU A 42 5.90 1.35 8.86
C GLU A 42 5.98 -0.17 8.62
N LEU A 43 4.83 -0.83 8.53
CA LEU A 43 4.70 -2.26 8.23
C LEU A 43 5.01 -2.57 6.76
N LEU A 44 4.79 -1.61 5.84
CA LEU A 44 4.87 -1.83 4.39
C LEU A 44 6.17 -2.51 3.93
N PRO A 45 7.38 -2.10 4.36
CA PRO A 45 8.60 -2.77 3.92
C PRO A 45 8.65 -4.25 4.33
N PHE A 46 8.15 -4.58 5.52
CA PHE A 46 8.15 -5.97 6.00
C PHE A 46 7.17 -6.82 5.20
N GLU A 47 5.97 -6.31 4.95
CA GLU A 47 4.95 -7.01 4.18
C GLU A 47 5.35 -7.18 2.72
N ALA A 48 5.89 -6.13 2.08
CA ALA A 48 6.36 -6.19 0.70
C ALA A 48 7.47 -7.23 0.53
N ILE A 49 8.48 -7.22 1.40
CA ILE A 49 9.56 -8.21 1.35
C ILE A 49 9.08 -9.61 1.69
N ASN A 50 8.12 -9.76 2.60
CA ASN A 50 7.49 -11.05 2.86
C ASN A 50 6.74 -11.57 1.63
N ALA A 51 5.94 -10.74 0.97
CA ALA A 51 5.24 -11.10 -0.25
C ALA A 51 6.20 -11.49 -1.38
N LEU A 52 7.26 -10.71 -1.62
CA LEU A 52 8.28 -11.04 -2.62
C LEU A 52 9.00 -12.35 -2.32
N ARG A 53 9.32 -12.62 -1.04
CA ARG A 53 9.95 -13.88 -0.61
C ARG A 53 9.07 -15.09 -0.93
N TYR A 54 7.77 -14.98 -0.71
CA TYR A 54 6.82 -16.08 -0.93
C TYR A 54 6.23 -16.14 -2.34
N SER A 55 6.55 -15.15 -3.20
CA SER A 55 6.15 -15.15 -4.62
C SER A 55 6.77 -16.27 -5.45
N GLY A 56 7.89 -16.85 -5.00
CA GLY A 56 8.67 -17.84 -5.75
C GLY A 56 9.56 -17.25 -6.86
N HIS A 57 9.61 -15.93 -7.00
CA HIS A 57 10.39 -15.24 -8.04
C HIS A 57 11.73 -14.65 -7.55
N PHE A 58 12.00 -14.67 -6.25
CA PHE A 58 13.17 -14.04 -5.63
C PHE A 58 14.00 -15.08 -4.85
N ASP A 59 15.28 -15.20 -5.20
CA ASP A 59 16.27 -15.82 -4.32
C ASP A 59 16.74 -14.85 -3.21
N GLY A 60 17.65 -15.32 -2.34
CA GLY A 60 18.11 -14.51 -1.20
C GLY A 60 18.86 -13.24 -1.59
N GLU A 61 19.59 -13.22 -2.70
CA GLU A 61 20.31 -12.04 -3.18
C GLU A 61 19.36 -11.05 -3.81
N GLN A 62 18.44 -11.53 -4.66
CA GLN A 62 17.39 -10.73 -5.28
C GLN A 62 16.47 -10.11 -4.23
N LEU A 63 16.10 -10.85 -3.18
CA LEU A 63 15.27 -10.35 -2.10
C LEU A 63 15.96 -9.23 -1.31
N ALA A 64 17.27 -9.39 -1.03
CA ALA A 64 18.06 -8.36 -0.38
C ALA A 64 18.22 -7.11 -1.25
N ALA A 65 18.35 -7.28 -2.57
CA ALA A 65 18.38 -6.17 -3.52
C ALA A 65 17.04 -5.43 -3.58
N ALA A 66 15.92 -6.16 -3.59
CA ALA A 66 14.58 -5.56 -3.54
C ALA A 66 14.35 -4.77 -2.25
N ALA A 67 14.79 -5.29 -1.09
CA ALA A 67 14.70 -4.59 0.19
C ALA A 67 15.48 -3.26 0.20
N ARG A 68 16.71 -3.25 -0.36
CA ARG A 68 17.49 -2.02 -0.50
C ARG A 68 16.82 -1.04 -1.46
N SER A 69 16.42 -1.50 -2.64
CA SER A 69 15.72 -0.65 -3.62
C SER A 69 14.43 -0.07 -3.04
N LEU A 70 13.66 -0.82 -2.25
CA LEU A 70 12.46 -0.33 -1.60
C LEU A 70 12.76 0.83 -0.65
N SER A 71 13.82 0.72 0.16
CA SER A 71 14.23 1.78 1.08
C SER A 71 14.74 3.04 0.37
N GLU A 72 15.25 2.92 -0.85
CA GLU A 72 15.77 4.04 -1.65
C GLU A 72 14.65 4.88 -2.29
N TYR A 73 13.41 4.38 -2.37
CA TYR A 73 12.29 5.16 -2.90
C TYR A 73 11.97 6.39 -2.03
N GLY A 74 12.14 6.32 -0.71
CA GLY A 74 11.88 7.44 0.19
C GLY A 74 10.41 7.67 0.54
N ILE A 75 9.58 6.62 0.48
CA ILE A 75 8.17 6.65 0.92
C ILE A 75 8.09 7.14 2.38
N ASP A 76 7.16 8.05 2.70
CA ASP A 76 6.93 8.51 4.08
C ASP A 76 6.32 7.37 4.90
N LEU A 77 7.15 6.71 5.72
CA LEU A 77 6.73 5.61 6.58
C LEU A 77 6.25 6.13 7.93
N VAL A 78 5.02 5.75 8.28
CA VAL A 78 4.28 6.31 9.40
C VAL A 78 4.06 5.27 10.48
N SER A 79 4.50 5.60 11.70
CA SER A 79 4.24 4.80 12.89
C SER A 79 2.83 5.04 13.46
N PHE A 80 2.26 4.00 14.04
CA PHE A 80 1.07 4.10 14.88
C PHE A 80 1.48 3.97 16.35
N ASN A 81 1.46 5.09 17.09
CA ASN A 81 1.70 5.09 18.53
C ASN A 81 0.48 4.61 19.32
N ASP A 82 -0.70 4.73 18.72
CA ASP A 82 -1.97 4.23 19.23
C ASP A 82 -2.63 3.39 18.13
N ALA A 83 -2.88 2.12 18.45
CA ALA A 83 -3.52 1.17 17.54
C ALA A 83 -5.04 1.11 17.73
N GLY A 84 -5.62 1.90 18.64
CA GLY A 84 -7.06 1.97 18.86
C GLY A 84 -7.87 2.20 17.58
N PRO A 85 -7.58 3.26 16.79
CA PRO A 85 -8.29 3.51 15.53
C PRO A 85 -8.17 2.36 14.52
N VAL A 86 -7.00 1.69 14.46
CA VAL A 86 -6.79 0.53 13.58
C VAL A 86 -7.66 -0.65 14.02
N ALA A 87 -7.76 -0.90 15.33
CA ALA A 87 -8.58 -1.97 15.87
C ALA A 87 -10.08 -1.73 15.67
N ASP A 88 -10.52 -0.47 15.79
CA ASP A 88 -11.91 -0.07 15.54
C ASP A 88 -12.27 -0.34 14.07
N ILE A 89 -11.46 0.14 13.12
CA ILE A 89 -11.68 -0.09 11.68
C ILE A 89 -11.63 -1.57 11.32
N ALA A 90 -10.67 -2.32 11.87
CA ALA A 90 -10.57 -3.77 11.64
C ALA A 90 -11.83 -4.51 12.09
N THR A 91 -12.42 -4.09 13.21
CA THR A 91 -13.65 -4.68 13.75
C THR A 91 -14.87 -4.27 12.92
N ASP A 92 -14.95 -3.00 12.53
CA ASP A 92 -16.09 -2.46 11.77
C ASP A 92 -16.18 -3.03 10.36
N LEU A 93 -15.03 -3.32 9.74
CA LEU A 93 -14.92 -3.87 8.37
C LEU A 93 -14.69 -5.39 8.33
N ASP A 94 -14.48 -6.06 9.47
CA ASP A 94 -14.10 -7.49 9.57
C ASP A 94 -12.85 -7.85 8.74
N ILE A 95 -11.84 -6.97 8.75
CA ILE A 95 -10.56 -7.12 8.04
C ILE A 95 -9.40 -7.32 8.99
N THR A 96 -8.22 -7.68 8.47
CA THR A 96 -7.03 -7.80 9.31
C THR A 96 -6.58 -6.43 9.81
N VAL A 97 -5.93 -6.39 10.98
CA VAL A 97 -5.32 -5.15 11.51
C VAL A 97 -4.23 -4.57 10.60
N TYR A 98 -3.66 -5.38 9.71
CA TYR A 98 -2.68 -4.96 8.72
C TYR A 98 -3.37 -4.13 7.63
N ASP A 99 -4.43 -4.65 7.05
CA ASP A 99 -5.24 -3.95 6.04
C ASP A 99 -5.88 -2.69 6.63
N ALA A 100 -6.41 -2.80 7.85
CA ALA A 100 -6.99 -1.67 8.58
C ALA A 100 -5.98 -0.55 8.84
N ALA A 101 -4.68 -0.85 8.96
CA ALA A 101 -3.65 0.18 9.16
C ALA A 101 -3.53 1.12 7.94
N TYR A 102 -3.73 0.60 6.72
CA TYR A 102 -3.74 1.41 5.50
C TYR A 102 -4.99 2.29 5.42
N VAL A 103 -6.17 1.74 5.73
CA VAL A 103 -7.43 2.49 5.78
C VAL A 103 -7.38 3.57 6.85
N ALA A 104 -6.92 3.23 8.06
CA ALA A 104 -6.75 4.18 9.16
C ALA A 104 -5.78 5.32 8.80
N LEU A 105 -4.71 5.01 8.07
CA LEU A 105 -3.76 6.03 7.63
C LEU A 105 -4.38 6.96 6.59
N ALA A 106 -5.14 6.41 5.65
CA ALA A 106 -5.86 7.18 4.64
C ALA A 106 -6.90 8.10 5.28
N GLU A 107 -7.66 7.60 6.26
CA GLU A 107 -8.59 8.41 7.05
C GLU A 107 -7.86 9.54 7.80
N ARG A 108 -6.76 9.22 8.49
CA ARG A 108 -6.00 10.20 9.30
C ARG A 108 -5.35 11.29 8.46
N ARG A 109 -4.97 10.98 7.22
CA ARG A 109 -4.35 11.92 6.26
C ARG A 109 -5.39 12.62 5.37
N ASP A 110 -6.67 12.32 5.56
CA ASP A 110 -7.76 12.77 4.70
C ASP A 110 -7.49 12.51 3.20
N THR A 111 -7.05 11.29 2.88
CA THR A 111 -6.69 10.89 1.53
C THR A 111 -7.22 9.48 1.18
N THR A 112 -6.83 8.98 0.01
CA THR A 112 -7.17 7.66 -0.51
C THR A 112 -5.96 6.73 -0.43
N ALA A 113 -6.20 5.50 0.03
CA ALA A 113 -5.30 4.37 -0.13
C ALA A 113 -5.53 3.69 -1.48
N TYR A 114 -4.46 3.39 -2.20
CA TYR A 114 -4.54 2.51 -3.38
C TYR A 114 -4.10 1.10 -3.02
N THR A 115 -4.98 0.14 -3.27
CA THR A 115 -4.74 -1.30 -3.10
C THR A 115 -4.94 -2.05 -4.42
N ALA A 116 -4.33 -3.23 -4.53
CA ALA A 116 -4.64 -4.21 -5.56
C ALA A 116 -5.33 -5.46 -4.99
N ASP A 117 -5.76 -5.43 -3.73
CA ASP A 117 -6.58 -6.48 -3.12
C ASP A 117 -8.07 -6.21 -3.38
N GLU A 118 -8.66 -6.99 -4.28
CA GLU A 118 -10.09 -6.90 -4.57
C GLU A 118 -10.97 -7.39 -3.42
N THR A 119 -10.46 -8.27 -2.55
CA THR A 119 -11.20 -8.76 -1.37
C THR A 119 -11.37 -7.61 -0.39
N LEU A 120 -10.27 -6.92 -0.08
CA LEU A 120 -10.29 -5.77 0.82
C LEU A 120 -11.27 -4.67 0.37
N LEU A 121 -11.38 -4.44 -0.94
CA LEU A 121 -12.33 -3.49 -1.50
C LEU A 121 -13.79 -3.95 -1.39
N ASN A 122 -14.06 -5.25 -1.43
CA ASN A 122 -15.42 -5.79 -1.27
C ASN A 122 -15.88 -5.76 0.20
N ASP A 123 -14.93 -5.77 1.13
CA ASP A 123 -15.19 -5.71 2.57
C ASP A 123 -15.38 -4.26 3.07
N LEU A 124 -15.14 -3.25 2.21
CA LEU A 124 -15.44 -1.86 2.53
C LEU A 124 -16.94 -1.63 2.74
N SER A 125 -17.26 -0.88 3.79
CA SER A 125 -18.58 -0.29 3.97
C SER A 125 -18.63 1.12 3.39
N ASP A 126 -19.85 1.62 3.13
CA ASP A 126 -20.10 2.98 2.62
C ASP A 126 -19.38 4.10 3.44
N ALA A 127 -19.01 3.83 4.69
CA ALA A 127 -18.29 4.76 5.56
C ALA A 127 -16.83 5.01 5.12
N TYR A 128 -16.24 4.10 4.34
CA TYR A 128 -14.83 4.13 3.95
C TYR A 128 -14.62 4.10 2.42
N ASP A 129 -15.68 4.17 1.61
CA ASP A 129 -15.61 4.11 0.15
C ASP A 129 -14.65 5.13 -0.47
N ASP A 130 -14.56 6.33 0.10
CA ASP A 130 -13.66 7.39 -0.38
C ASP A 130 -12.19 7.20 0.09
N ARG A 131 -11.95 6.27 1.01
CA ARG A 131 -10.64 6.04 1.66
C ARG A 131 -9.83 4.94 1.02
N LEU A 132 -10.43 4.11 0.18
CA LEU A 132 -9.73 3.01 -0.46
C LEU A 132 -10.20 2.82 -1.91
N ALA A 133 -9.24 2.79 -2.83
CA ALA A 133 -9.48 2.64 -4.25
C ALA A 133 -8.61 1.53 -4.84
N HIS A 134 -9.14 0.85 -5.87
CA HIS A 134 -8.35 -0.13 -6.59
C HIS A 134 -7.32 0.55 -7.49
N ILE A 135 -6.08 0.07 -7.52
CA ILE A 135 -4.98 0.65 -8.31
C ILE A 135 -5.30 0.77 -9.81
N ARG A 136 -6.15 -0.10 -10.35
CA ARG A 136 -6.63 -0.02 -11.74
C ARG A 136 -7.34 1.30 -12.09
N THR A 137 -7.86 2.03 -11.10
CA THR A 137 -8.53 3.32 -11.31
C THR A 137 -7.56 4.50 -11.26
N TYR A 138 -6.30 4.27 -10.90
CA TYR A 138 -5.28 5.30 -10.97
C TYR A 138 -5.03 5.69 -12.44
N SER A 139 -5.37 6.93 -12.77
CA SER A 139 -5.05 7.55 -14.04
C SER A 139 -4.15 8.75 -13.77
N SER A 140 -2.93 8.70 -14.30
CA SER A 140 -2.02 9.84 -14.39
C SER A 140 -2.51 10.85 -15.43
#